data_AF-A0A1M7SKF9-F1
#
_entry.id   AF-A0A1M7SKF9-F1
#
_cell.length_a   1.000
_cell.length_b   1.000
_cell.length_c   1.000
_cell.angle_alpha   90.00
_cell.angle_beta   90.00
_cell.angle_gamma   90.00
#
_symmetry.space_group_name_H-M   'P 1'
#
loop_
_entity.id
_entity.type
_entity.pdbx_description
1 polymer ?
#
loop_
_entity_poly.entity_id
_entity_poly.type
_entity_poly.pdbx_seq_one_letter_code
_entity_poly.pdbx_strand_id
1 'polypeptide(L)' 'MIDSGITKAQYLNIARNFGLTTRELELGYLKVAGFSNRRIAYMLGISEQTVKNHFTHIYEKAWVPGKKEFIELFRQDR' A
#
# COMPACT_ATOMS: atom_id res chain seq x y z
N MET A 1 -1.31 -17.78 1.79
CA MET A 1 -0.71 -16.52 1.26
C MET A 1 -1.83 -15.81 0.52
N ILE A 2 -2.11 -14.54 0.82
CA ILE A 2 -3.23 -13.83 0.17
C ILE A 2 -2.76 -13.45 -1.23
N ASP A 3 -3.36 -14.09 -2.21
CA ASP A 3 -3.03 -14.00 -3.63
C ASP A 3 -3.28 -12.57 -4.12
N SER A 4 -2.24 -11.74 -4.06
CA SER A 4 -2.33 -10.31 -4.38
C SER A 4 -2.32 -10.08 -5.90
N GLY A 5 -2.13 -11.15 -6.69
CA GLY A 5 -1.92 -11.10 -8.14
C GLY A 5 -0.62 -10.39 -8.56
N ILE A 6 0.10 -9.71 -7.65
CA ILE A 6 1.29 -8.90 -7.93
C ILE A 6 2.46 -9.25 -7.02
N THR A 7 3.64 -9.40 -7.62
CA THR A 7 4.91 -9.59 -6.90
C THR A 7 5.40 -8.28 -6.28
N LYS A 8 6.24 -8.36 -5.24
CA LYS A 8 6.89 -7.18 -4.65
C LYS A 8 7.69 -6.37 -5.68
N ALA A 9 8.36 -7.04 -6.62
CA ALA A 9 9.12 -6.38 -7.67
C ALA A 9 8.23 -5.55 -8.60
N GLN A 10 7.11 -6.12 -9.06
CA GLN A 10 6.12 -5.41 -9.88
C GLN A 10 5.51 -4.23 -9.13
N TYR A 11 5.13 -4.42 -7.86
CA TYR A 11 4.65 -3.34 -7.00
C TYR A 11 5.66 -2.19 -6.92
N LEU A 12 6.93 -2.49 -6.64
CA LEU A 12 7.98 -1.47 -6.51
C LEU A 12 8.23 -0.71 -7.83
N ASN A 13 8.12 -1.38 -8.98
CA ASN A 13 8.29 -0.75 -10.28
C ASN A 13 7.26 0.35 -10.54
N ILE A 14 6.00 0.12 -10.12
CA ILE A 14 4.92 1.09 -10.27
C ILE A 14 4.99 2.14 -9.15
N ALA A 15 5.11 1.69 -7.89
CA ALA A 15 4.95 2.54 -6.72
C ALA A 15 6.06 3.60 -6.55
N ARG A 16 7.27 3.34 -7.08
CA ARG A 16 8.39 4.29 -7.03
C ARG A 16 8.12 5.57 -7.81
N ASN A 17 7.21 5.55 -8.78
CA ASN A 17 6.85 6.74 -9.56
C ASN A 17 6.03 7.76 -8.75
N PHE A 18 5.53 7.39 -7.57
CA PHE A 18 4.71 8.26 -6.71
C PHE A 18 5.50 8.97 -5.61
N GLY A 19 6.84 8.88 -5.58
CA GLY A 19 7.64 9.54 -4.55
C GLY A 19 7.38 9.02 -3.11
N LEU A 20 6.94 7.77 -2.97
CA LEU A 20 6.73 7.13 -1.68
C LEU A 20 8.08 6.89 -0.98
N THR A 21 8.11 7.18 0.32
CA THR A 21 9.23 6.82 1.20
C THR A 21 9.36 5.31 1.34
N THR A 22 10.51 4.83 1.80
CA THR A 22 10.74 3.40 2.10
C THR A 22 9.65 2.79 2.98
N ARG A 23 9.19 3.53 4.00
CA ARG A 23 8.15 3.07 4.90
C ARG A 23 6.79 3.02 4.22
N GLU A 24 6.45 4.04 3.43
CA GLU A 24 5.21 4.08 2.66
C GLU A 24 5.13 2.97 1.60
N LEU A 25 6.27 2.64 0.96
CA LEU A 25 6.37 1.50 0.04
C LEU A 25 6.06 0.17 0.74
N GLU A 26 6.56 -0.02 1.96
CA GLU A 26 6.27 -1.22 2.75
C GLU A 26 4.78 -1.32 3.10
N LEU A 27 4.18 -0.23 3.61
CA LEU A 27 2.76 -0.21 3.96
C LEU A 27 1.88 -0.39 2.72
N GLY A 28 2.22 0.26 1.60
CA GLY A 28 1.49 0.14 0.34
C GLY A 28 1.50 -1.29 -0.17
N TYR A 29 2.64 -1.99 -0.13
CA TYR A 29 2.70 -3.40 -0.52
C TYR A 29 1.81 -4.28 0.36
N LEU A 30 1.86 -4.11 1.68
CA LEU A 30 0.98 -4.85 2.59
C LEU A 30 -0.51 -4.52 2.34
N LYS A 31 -0.83 -3.29 1.94
CA LYS A 31 -2.20 -2.92 1.58
C LYS A 31 -2.68 -3.66 0.33
N VAL A 32 -1.88 -3.65 -0.72
CA VAL A 32 -2.17 -4.33 -1.99
C VAL A 32 -2.24 -5.84 -1.77
N ALA A 33 -1.44 -6.39 -0.86
CA ALA A 33 -1.50 -7.79 -0.44
C ALA A 33 -2.70 -8.15 0.45
N GLY A 34 -3.65 -7.22 0.66
CA GLY A 34 -4.92 -7.48 1.33
C GLY A 34 -4.87 -7.40 2.86
N PHE A 35 -3.77 -6.93 3.47
CA PHE A 35 -3.70 -6.82 4.92
C PHE A 35 -4.55 -5.64 5.44
N SER A 36 -5.29 -5.89 6.53
CA SER A 36 -6.05 -4.86 7.25
C SER A 36 -5.12 -3.90 7.99
N ASN A 37 -5.58 -2.67 8.28
CA ASN A 37 -4.78 -1.70 9.02
C ASN A 37 -4.33 -2.23 10.38
N ARG A 38 -5.22 -2.95 11.08
CA ARG A 38 -4.91 -3.63 12.35
C ARG A 38 -3.79 -4.66 12.21
N ARG A 39 -3.81 -5.47 11.14
CA ARG A 39 -2.76 -6.47 10.91
C ARG A 39 -1.43 -5.82 10.52
N ILE A 40 -1.47 -4.77 9.72
CA ILE A 40 -0.29 -3.97 9.37
C ILE A 40 0.31 -3.34 10.63
N ALA A 41 -0.50 -2.71 11.47
CA ALA A 41 -0.10 -2.13 12.75
C ALA A 41 0.64 -3.15 13.63
N TYR A 42 0.07 -4.35 13.77
CA TYR A 42 0.69 -5.45 14.51
C TYR A 42 2.03 -5.90 13.90
N MET A 43 2.08 -6.14 12.58
CA MET A 43 3.33 -6.57 11.90
C MET A 43 4.45 -5.53 12.00
N LEU A 44 4.08 -4.26 12.07
CA LEU A 44 4.99 -3.14 12.00
C LEU A 44 5.29 -2.49 13.36
N GLY A 45 4.69 -2.97 14.45
CA GLY A 45 4.90 -2.47 15.81
C GLY A 45 4.44 -1.02 16.03
N ILE A 46 3.40 -0.57 15.30
CA ILE A 46 2.88 0.81 15.38
C ILE A 46 1.37 0.82 15.64
N SER A 47 0.82 1.99 16.00
CA SER A 47 -0.63 2.11 16.22
C SER A 47 -1.42 2.01 14.91
N GLU A 48 -2.66 1.55 14.97
CA GLU A 48 -3.56 1.55 13.80
C GLU A 48 -3.81 2.97 13.28
N GLN A 49 -3.83 3.98 14.15
CA GLN A 49 -3.95 5.38 13.75
C GLN A 49 -2.72 5.83 12.95
N THR A 50 -1.52 5.44 13.34
CA THR A 50 -0.29 5.71 12.58
C THR A 50 -0.36 5.09 11.19
N VAL A 51 -0.87 3.86 11.08
CA VAL A 51 -1.11 3.21 9.78
C VAL A 51 -2.11 4.00 8.93
N LYS A 52 -3.22 4.47 9.51
CA LYS A 52 -4.20 5.32 8.80
C LYS A 52 -3.57 6.61 8.28
N ASN A 53 -2.78 7.30 9.10
CA ASN A 53 -2.10 8.53 8.71
C ASN A 53 -1.12 8.29 7.55
N HIS A 54 -0.35 7.19 7.60
CA HIS A 54 0.51 6.82 6.46
C HIS A 54 -0.31 6.58 5.19
N PHE A 55 -1.48 5.92 5.28
CA PHE A 55 -2.31 5.70 4.10
C PHE A 55 -2.89 6.99 3.52
N THR A 56 -3.24 7.98 4.35
CA THR A 56 -3.61 9.31 3.86
C THR A 56 -2.50 9.89 2.98
N HIS A 57 -1.26 9.91 3.47
CA HIS A 57 -0.13 10.44 2.70
C HIS A 57 0.19 9.61 1.45
N ILE A 58 0.06 8.27 1.54
CA ILE A 58 0.26 7.38 0.38
C ILE A 58 -0.74 7.70 -0.72
N TYR A 59 -2.03 7.88 -0.38
CA TYR A 59 -3.07 8.17 -1.38
C TYR A 59 -2.89 9.56 -1.98
N GLU A 60 -2.52 10.56 -1.19
CA GLU A 60 -2.17 11.90 -1.68
C GLU A 60 -1.01 11.85 -2.68
N LYS A 61 0.09 11.18 -2.32
CA LYS A 61 1.28 11.04 -3.19
C LYS A 61 1.02 10.24 -4.45
N ALA A 62 0.14 9.24 -4.37
CA ALA A 62 -0.27 8.43 -5.52
C ALA A 62 -1.40 9.08 -6.34
N TRP A 63 -1.89 10.27 -5.96
CA TRP A 63 -2.94 11.01 -6.64
C TRP A 63 -4.25 10.22 -6.78
N VAL A 64 -4.60 9.46 -5.74
CA VAL A 64 -5.82 8.64 -5.69
C VAL A 64 -6.70 9.03 -4.50
N PRO A 65 -8.03 8.94 -4.62
CA PRO A 65 -8.95 9.36 -3.56
C PRO A 65 -8.99 8.38 -2.38
N GLY A 66 -8.46 7.17 -2.52
CA GLY A 66 -8.45 6.23 -1.42
C GLY A 66 -7.93 4.84 -1.74
N LYS A 67 -8.23 3.91 -0.81
CA LYS A 67 -7.76 2.52 -0.82
C LYS A 67 -8.09 1.79 -2.12
N LYS A 68 -9.32 1.94 -2.61
CA LYS A 68 -9.81 1.13 -3.74
C LYS A 68 -9.03 1.46 -5.00
N GLU A 69 -8.88 2.75 -5.28
CA GLU A 69 -8.17 3.30 -6.42
C GLU A 69 -6.66 3.04 -6.30
N PHE A 70 -6.10 3.14 -5.09
CA PHE A 70 -4.73 2.75 -4.85
C PHE A 70 -4.47 1.27 -5.18
N ILE A 71 -5.36 0.36 -4.79
CA ILE A 71 -5.24 -1.07 -5.13
C ILE A 71 -5.37 -1.29 -6.63
N GLU A 72 -6.24 -0.53 -7.31
CA GLU A 72 -6.48 -0.64 -8.76
C GLU A 72 -5.22 -0.34 -9.59
N LEU A 73 -4.34 0.55 -9.11
CA LEU A 73 -3.05 0.86 -9.75
C LEU A 73 -2.14 -0.38 -9.95
N PHE A 74 -2.41 -1.47 -9.23
CA PHE A 74 -1.57 -2.66 -9.19
C PHE A 74 -2.29 -3.94 -9.67
N ARG A 75 -3.54 -3.83 -10.15
CA ARG A 75 -4.26 -4.96 -10.74
C ARG A 75 -3.74 -5.24 -12.15
N GLN A 76 -3.57 -6.52 -12.49
CA GLN A 76 -3.04 -6.94 -13.79
C GLN A 76 -4.12 -7.09 -14.87
N ASP A 77 -5.40 -7.06 -14.49
CA ASP A 77 -6.50 -7.17 -15.44
C ASP A 77 -6.91 -5.79 -15.95
N ARG A 78 -6.72 -5.60 -17.26
CA ARG A 78 -7.43 -4.62 -18.06
C ARG A 78 -8.21 -5.35 -19.14
#